data_AF-R7HH87-F1
#
_entry.id   AF-R7HH87-F1
#
_cell.length_a   1.000
_cell.length_b   1.000
_cell.length_c   1.000
_cell.angle_alpha   90.00
_cell.angle_beta   90.00
_cell.angle_gamma   90.00
#
_symmetry.space_group_name_H-M   'P 1'
#
loop_
_entity.id
_entity.type
_entity.pdbx_description
1 polymer ?
#
loop_
_entity_poly.entity_id
_entity_poly.type
_entity_poly.pdbx_seq_one_letter_code
_entity_poly.pdbx_strand_id
1 'polypeptide(L)'
;MKNIYTEAEGVFRIELSNGFRDDGTRDRIVERVYGTEEDAIKRRDEMKKLQQQMKEEGLKAENGGYTLIQTSKIYLGDTKYQKRSLNTVRGYKQLLNNWILPSLGDIKIRSITEQDLEKLYDKMRNSNNPQTGKPLSETYINHCHKLIASIFNYAKKKKWLLTNPAEFVINPPKLKVKKKDYYNYEEMMEVFELLEKYDIRFRTAIFTLFNTGFRRGELCGLKWKDISKRKMPITENGVRKFQTTYIISVNRELAVASKEMRQDPDFFKKYEIIEQVTNSLVAIKPKTDESARKIVVVEEVYNTLMEYKNCQIENGFNPTAEDYIFRTLKLDSVWHPDYLTKDWSRFVKDNSLKPITVHDIRHSHATYLLAIGIPLQDVARRLGHSEVSTTLKIYTHSNLIQDQKIANVMERYIYNNNDAPNVGIQPLTLLSILTKNPKITNENDLFDTLEWLSNDNITYDDLDTYMNICKQYILDSNPNLQIFNQFIESVNPEIINKLLDGIYNIFDNNHELLLNPISDISKYKDEYISI
;
A
#
# COMPACT_ATOMS: atom_id res chain seq x y z
N MET A 1 -25.14 31.89 -25.43
CA MET A 1 -24.97 31.99 -23.96
C MET A 1 -26.20 31.62 -23.10
N LYS A 2 -27.34 31.17 -23.66
CA LYS A 2 -28.48 30.75 -22.80
C LYS A 2 -28.02 29.65 -21.83
N ASN A 3 -28.28 29.82 -20.53
CA ASN A 3 -27.91 28.91 -19.43
C ASN A 3 -26.41 28.87 -19.05
N ILE A 4 -25.59 29.83 -19.47
CA ILE A 4 -24.20 30.00 -19.02
C ILE A 4 -24.05 31.41 -18.47
N TYR A 5 -23.47 31.54 -17.28
CA TYR A 5 -23.29 32.79 -16.56
C TYR A 5 -21.82 32.92 -16.16
N THR A 6 -21.17 34.02 -16.50
CA THR A 6 -19.81 34.31 -16.05
C THR A 6 -19.86 34.76 -14.58
N GLU A 7 -19.15 34.06 -13.69
CA GLU A 7 -19.06 34.44 -12.28
C GLU A 7 -17.75 35.16 -11.94
N ALA A 8 -16.67 34.76 -12.58
CA ALA A 8 -15.35 35.39 -12.48
C ALA A 8 -14.56 35.13 -13.77
N GLU A 9 -13.40 35.77 -13.92
CA GLU A 9 -12.50 35.53 -15.04
C GLU A 9 -12.09 34.05 -15.09
N GLY A 10 -12.42 33.37 -16.20
CA GLY A 10 -12.20 31.93 -16.38
C GLY A 10 -13.16 31.01 -15.61
N VAL A 11 -14.23 31.52 -14.98
CA VAL A 11 -15.21 30.74 -14.22
C VAL A 11 -16.63 30.96 -14.74
N PHE A 12 -17.22 29.90 -15.28
CA PHE A 12 -18.55 29.92 -15.89
C PHE A 12 -19.50 28.99 -15.14
N ARG A 13 -20.64 29.51 -14.67
CA ARG A 13 -21.74 28.74 -14.10
C ARG A 13 -22.74 28.36 -15.18
N ILE A 14 -22.94 27.06 -15.38
CA ILE A 14 -23.97 26.51 -16.23
C ILE A 14 -25.20 26.20 -15.37
N GLU A 15 -26.39 26.65 -15.78
CA GLU A 15 -27.65 26.30 -15.10
C GLU A 15 -28.66 25.69 -16.07
N LEU A 16 -28.93 24.39 -15.93
CA LEU A 16 -29.96 23.72 -16.70
C LEU A 16 -31.21 23.49 -15.85
N SER A 17 -32.39 23.69 -16.44
CA SER A 17 -33.66 23.39 -15.78
C SER A 17 -33.76 21.88 -15.52
N ASN A 18 -34.10 21.50 -14.29
CA ASN A 18 -34.30 20.12 -13.86
C ASN A 18 -35.76 19.83 -13.44
N GLY A 19 -36.68 20.71 -13.82
CA GLY A 19 -38.09 20.63 -13.42
C GLY A 19 -38.39 21.49 -12.19
N PHE A 20 -39.21 20.97 -11.27
CA PHE A 20 -39.63 21.68 -10.06
C PHE A 20 -39.24 20.88 -8.81
N ARG A 21 -38.91 21.61 -7.75
CA ARG A 21 -38.74 21.12 -6.38
C ARG A 21 -40.11 20.90 -5.74
N ASP A 22 -40.14 20.18 -4.62
CA ASP A 22 -41.38 19.84 -3.90
C ASP A 22 -42.09 21.06 -3.32
N ASP A 23 -41.35 22.15 -3.10
CA ASP A 23 -41.85 23.46 -2.66
C ASP A 23 -42.41 24.30 -3.82
N GLY A 24 -42.49 23.75 -5.03
CA GLY A 24 -42.98 24.43 -6.23
C GLY A 24 -41.95 25.37 -6.89
N THR A 25 -40.76 25.52 -6.33
CA THR A 25 -39.69 26.32 -6.95
C THR A 25 -39.01 25.56 -8.08
N ARG A 26 -38.43 26.27 -9.07
CA ARG A 26 -37.74 25.62 -10.20
C ARG A 26 -36.48 24.93 -9.70
N ASP A 27 -36.36 23.64 -9.97
CA ASP A 27 -35.15 22.87 -9.73
C ASP A 27 -34.16 23.12 -10.88
N ARG A 28 -32.89 23.33 -10.55
CA ARG A 28 -31.83 23.61 -11.53
C ARG A 28 -30.64 22.72 -11.24
N ILE A 29 -30.11 22.08 -12.28
CA ILE A 29 -28.78 21.49 -12.25
C ILE A 29 -27.81 22.63 -12.49
N VAL A 30 -26.91 22.84 -11.54
CA VAL A 30 -25.87 23.87 -11.62
C VAL A 30 -24.53 23.15 -11.72
N GLU A 31 -23.68 23.58 -12.64
CA GLU A 31 -22.31 23.10 -12.76
C GLU A 31 -21.39 24.27 -13.08
N ARG A 32 -20.24 24.36 -12.42
CA ARG A 32 -19.23 25.38 -12.71
C ARG A 32 -18.12 24.78 -13.57
N VAL A 33 -17.74 25.51 -14.60
CA VAL A 33 -16.66 25.17 -15.54
C VAL A 33 -15.56 26.21 -15.41
N TYR A 34 -14.35 25.72 -15.22
CA TYR A 34 -13.13 26.52 -15.17
C TYR A 34 -12.40 26.37 -16.50
N GLY A 35 -12.02 27.48 -17.13
CA GLY A 35 -11.34 27.45 -18.43
C GLY A 35 -11.83 28.55 -19.36
N THR A 36 -11.99 28.21 -20.64
CA THR A 36 -12.46 29.13 -21.67
C THR A 36 -14.00 29.11 -21.80
N GLU A 37 -14.56 30.13 -22.45
CA GLU A 37 -15.99 30.14 -22.76
C GLU A 37 -16.40 28.95 -23.65
N GLU A 38 -15.50 28.50 -24.53
CA GLU A 38 -15.71 27.31 -25.37
C GLU A 38 -15.83 26.03 -24.54
N ASP A 39 -15.01 25.87 -23.49
CA ASP A 39 -15.10 24.74 -22.56
C ASP A 39 -16.46 24.71 -21.85
N ALA A 40 -16.96 25.88 -21.42
CA ALA A 40 -18.27 26.01 -20.79
C ALA A 40 -19.42 25.69 -21.77
N ILE A 41 -19.30 26.11 -23.03
CA ILE A 41 -20.28 25.79 -24.07
C ILE A 41 -20.31 24.28 -24.35
N LYS A 42 -19.14 23.67 -24.54
CA LYS A 42 -18.99 22.23 -24.78
C LYS A 42 -19.59 21.43 -23.63
N ARG A 43 -19.26 21.80 -22.39
CA ARG A 43 -19.78 21.14 -21.19
C ARG A 43 -21.30 21.29 -21.06
N ARG A 44 -21.86 22.47 -21.33
CA ARG A 44 -23.32 22.67 -21.33
C ARG A 44 -24.01 21.74 -22.31
N ASP A 45 -23.46 21.59 -23.51
CA ASP A 45 -24.07 20.77 -24.56
C ASP A 45 -23.94 19.28 -24.28
N GLU A 46 -22.83 18.85 -23.67
CA GLU A 46 -22.72 17.52 -23.06
C GLU A 46 -23.80 17.31 -21.99
N MET A 47 -23.96 18.26 -21.06
CA MET A 47 -24.97 18.16 -19.99
C MET A 47 -26.40 18.09 -20.56
N LYS A 48 -26.71 18.82 -21.63
CA LYS A 48 -28.01 18.75 -22.31
C LYS A 48 -28.22 17.40 -22.98
N LYS A 49 -27.21 16.88 -23.69
CA LYS A 49 -27.27 15.55 -24.32
C LYS A 49 -27.45 14.46 -23.27
N LEU A 50 -26.69 14.52 -22.17
CA LEU A 50 -26.87 13.66 -21.00
C LEU A 50 -28.29 13.77 -20.46
N GLN A 51 -28.80 14.98 -20.24
CA GLN A 51 -30.16 15.19 -19.73
C GLN A 51 -31.24 14.62 -20.66
N GLN A 52 -31.07 14.74 -21.99
CA GLN A 52 -31.98 14.20 -22.99
C GLN A 52 -31.92 12.67 -23.04
N GLN A 53 -30.72 12.10 -23.12
CA GLN A 53 -30.49 10.66 -23.05
C GLN A 53 -31.03 10.07 -21.74
N MET A 54 -30.97 10.83 -20.63
CA MET A 54 -31.49 10.44 -19.32
C MET A 54 -33.02 10.49 -19.22
N LYS A 55 -33.69 11.37 -19.98
CA LYS A 55 -35.15 11.35 -20.15
C LYS A 55 -35.60 10.14 -20.96
N GLU A 56 -34.80 9.76 -21.96
CA GLU A 56 -35.05 8.62 -22.85
C GLU A 56 -34.76 7.27 -22.17
N GLU A 57 -33.69 7.19 -21.35
CA GLU A 57 -33.31 5.98 -20.59
C GLU A 57 -34.14 5.76 -19.30
N GLY A 58 -35.11 6.63 -19.01
CA GLY A 58 -36.03 6.46 -17.90
C GLY A 58 -35.36 6.51 -16.52
N LEU A 59 -34.67 7.62 -16.19
CA LEU A 59 -34.59 7.99 -14.78
C LEU A 59 -36.02 8.16 -14.25
N LYS A 60 -36.51 7.17 -13.48
CA LYS A 60 -37.79 7.31 -12.79
C LYS A 60 -37.75 8.56 -11.94
N ALA A 61 -38.69 9.48 -12.18
CA ALA A 61 -38.95 10.65 -11.33
C ALA A 61 -39.14 10.27 -9.84
N GLU A 62 -39.47 9.00 -9.56
CA GLU A 62 -39.57 8.42 -8.21
C GLU A 62 -38.24 8.37 -7.43
N ASN A 63 -37.07 8.31 -8.09
CA ASN A 63 -35.78 8.10 -7.41
C ASN A 63 -34.95 9.39 -7.20
N GLY A 64 -35.42 10.54 -7.70
CA GLY A 64 -34.80 11.86 -7.48
C GLY A 64 -35.17 12.53 -6.14
N GLY A 65 -35.99 11.84 -5.33
CA GLY A 65 -36.52 12.35 -4.07
C GLY A 65 -35.69 12.03 -2.83
N TYR A 66 -34.65 11.20 -2.93
CA TYR A 66 -33.92 10.74 -1.74
C TYR A 66 -33.18 11.89 -1.04
N THR A 67 -33.37 11.98 0.27
CA THR A 67 -32.54 12.80 1.14
C THR A 67 -31.17 12.18 1.32
N LEU A 68 -30.18 12.98 1.72
CA LEU A 68 -28.84 12.45 2.00
C LEU A 68 -28.85 11.39 3.09
N ILE A 69 -29.76 11.46 4.07
CA ILE A 69 -29.99 10.41 5.07
C ILE A 69 -30.37 9.09 4.38
N GLN A 70 -31.36 9.12 3.50
CA GLN A 70 -31.84 7.93 2.81
C GLN A 70 -30.75 7.35 1.91
N THR A 71 -30.08 8.19 1.12
CA THR A 71 -28.97 7.77 0.26
C THR A 71 -27.82 7.18 1.08
N SER A 72 -27.46 7.78 2.22
CA SER A 72 -26.38 7.28 3.09
C SER A 72 -26.72 5.90 3.69
N LYS A 73 -27.99 5.68 4.07
CA LYS A 73 -28.46 4.37 4.56
C LYS A 73 -28.35 3.30 3.46
N ILE A 74 -28.80 3.61 2.24
CA ILE A 74 -28.72 2.67 1.11
C ILE A 74 -27.25 2.40 0.75
N TYR A 75 -26.42 3.44 0.70
CA TYR A 75 -24.99 3.36 0.43
C TYR A 75 -24.26 2.45 1.43
N LEU A 76 -24.55 2.57 2.72
CA LEU A 76 -23.94 1.72 3.75
C LEU A 76 -24.50 0.29 3.73
N GLY A 77 -25.76 0.11 3.34
CA GLY A 77 -26.41 -1.20 3.23
C GLY A 77 -26.02 -2.01 1.98
N ASP A 78 -25.43 -1.37 0.98
CA ASP A 78 -25.00 -2.02 -0.25
C ASP A 78 -23.84 -3.01 0.01
N THR A 79 -23.93 -4.21 -0.59
CA THR A 79 -23.04 -5.34 -0.34
C THR A 79 -21.57 -5.01 -0.58
N LYS A 80 -21.28 -4.10 -1.51
CA LYS A 80 -19.91 -3.63 -1.77
C LYS A 80 -19.32 -2.89 -0.56
N TYR A 81 -20.13 -2.10 0.14
CA TYR A 81 -19.67 -1.30 1.27
C TYR A 81 -19.60 -2.12 2.57
N GLN A 82 -20.43 -3.15 2.70
CA GLN A 82 -20.35 -4.11 3.80
C GLN A 82 -19.03 -4.90 3.82
N LYS A 83 -18.39 -5.09 2.65
CA LYS A 83 -17.05 -5.69 2.55
C LYS A 83 -15.91 -4.83 3.14
N ARG A 84 -16.10 -3.53 3.41
CA ARG A 84 -15.03 -2.61 3.91
C ARG A 84 -14.77 -2.78 5.40
N SER A 85 -13.51 -2.74 5.85
CA SER A 85 -13.10 -2.97 7.25
C SER A 85 -14.01 -2.29 8.28
N LEU A 86 -14.28 -2.91 9.43
CA LEU A 86 -15.21 -2.34 10.41
C LEU A 86 -14.76 -0.98 10.94
N ASN A 87 -13.45 -0.77 11.06
CA ASN A 87 -12.91 0.54 11.41
C ASN A 87 -13.26 1.60 10.35
N THR A 88 -13.25 1.24 9.07
CA THR A 88 -13.71 2.11 7.98
C THR A 88 -15.20 2.41 8.11
N VAL A 89 -16.04 1.40 8.31
CA VAL A 89 -17.49 1.56 8.44
C VAL A 89 -17.84 2.41 9.67
N ARG A 90 -17.20 2.16 10.81
CA ARG A 90 -17.35 2.97 12.02
C ARG A 90 -16.91 4.41 11.78
N GLY A 91 -15.77 4.63 11.14
CA GLY A 91 -15.30 5.96 10.76
C GLY A 91 -16.32 6.69 9.88
N TYR A 92 -16.95 5.97 8.94
CA TYR A 92 -18.02 6.54 8.11
C TYR A 92 -19.25 6.90 8.94
N LYS A 93 -19.75 6.00 9.79
CA LYS A 93 -20.89 6.27 10.70
C LYS A 93 -20.60 7.48 11.59
N GLN A 94 -19.37 7.61 12.11
CA GLN A 94 -18.97 8.74 12.94
C GLN A 94 -19.00 10.07 12.16
N LEU A 95 -18.42 10.10 10.95
CA LEU A 95 -18.46 11.29 10.09
C LEU A 95 -19.90 11.67 9.69
N LEU A 96 -20.71 10.66 9.36
CA LEU A 96 -22.12 10.84 9.01
C LEU A 96 -22.89 11.47 10.17
N ASN A 97 -22.83 10.86 11.35
CA ASN A 97 -23.64 11.29 12.49
C ASN A 97 -23.16 12.60 13.11
N ASN A 98 -21.85 12.88 13.10
CA ASN A 98 -21.31 14.06 13.76
C ASN A 98 -21.34 15.32 12.87
N TRP A 99 -21.25 15.16 11.55
CA TRP A 99 -21.01 16.28 10.64
C TRP A 99 -21.97 16.33 9.46
N ILE A 100 -22.03 15.25 8.68
CA ILE A 100 -22.69 15.24 7.37
C ILE A 100 -24.21 15.29 7.53
N LEU A 101 -24.81 14.33 8.25
CA LEU A 101 -26.25 14.22 8.41
C LEU A 101 -26.85 15.39 9.21
N PRO A 102 -26.23 15.89 10.30
CA PRO A 102 -26.75 17.07 11.00
C PRO A 102 -26.80 18.34 10.15
N SER A 103 -26.00 18.44 9.09
CA SER A 103 -25.92 19.65 8.27
C SER A 103 -26.65 19.52 6.94
N LEU A 104 -26.64 18.34 6.32
CA LEU A 104 -27.12 18.10 4.96
C LEU A 104 -28.14 16.95 4.87
N GLY A 105 -28.46 16.30 5.99
CA GLY A 105 -29.15 15.01 6.01
C GLY A 105 -30.54 15.03 5.39
N ASP A 106 -31.36 16.03 5.72
CA ASP A 106 -32.73 16.16 5.23
C ASP A 106 -32.82 16.78 3.83
N ILE A 107 -31.71 17.31 3.32
CA ILE A 107 -31.64 17.90 1.99
C ILE A 107 -31.66 16.77 0.96
N LYS A 108 -32.48 16.93 -0.08
CA LYS A 108 -32.47 16.04 -1.23
C LYS A 108 -31.10 16.04 -1.88
N ILE A 109 -30.59 14.86 -2.20
CA ILE A 109 -29.22 14.73 -2.70
C ILE A 109 -28.99 15.52 -4.01
N ARG A 110 -30.03 15.68 -4.84
CA ARG A 110 -30.00 16.51 -6.07
C ARG A 110 -29.89 18.01 -5.83
N SER A 111 -30.24 18.46 -4.63
CA SER A 111 -30.31 19.87 -4.26
C SER A 111 -29.08 20.33 -3.48
N ILE A 112 -28.17 19.41 -3.14
CA ILE A 112 -26.92 19.73 -2.46
C ILE A 112 -25.92 20.22 -3.49
N THR A 113 -25.38 21.41 -3.25
CA THR A 113 -24.39 22.08 -4.10
C THR A 113 -23.00 22.01 -3.48
N GLU A 114 -21.98 22.31 -4.27
CA GLU A 114 -20.60 22.52 -3.80
C GLU A 114 -20.52 23.57 -2.69
N GLN A 115 -21.37 24.60 -2.73
CA GLN A 115 -21.39 25.68 -1.75
C GLN A 115 -21.93 25.21 -0.39
N ASP A 116 -22.83 24.23 -0.37
CA ASP A 116 -23.30 23.58 0.85
C ASP A 116 -22.19 22.71 1.48
N LEU A 117 -21.38 22.08 0.63
CA LEU A 117 -20.20 21.32 1.08
C LEU A 117 -19.13 22.25 1.66
N GLU A 118 -18.88 23.40 1.04
CA GLU A 118 -17.94 24.41 1.55
C GLU A 118 -18.37 24.94 2.92
N LYS A 119 -19.65 25.29 3.09
CA LYS A 119 -20.21 25.70 4.40
C LYS A 119 -20.01 24.62 5.47
N LEU A 120 -20.19 23.34 5.11
CA LEU A 120 -19.92 22.23 6.02
C LEU A 120 -18.43 22.17 6.40
N TYR A 121 -17.52 22.29 5.44
CA TYR A 121 -16.08 22.23 5.71
C TYR A 121 -15.61 23.42 6.54
N ASP A 122 -16.13 24.62 6.32
CA ASP A 122 -15.80 25.79 7.14
C ASP A 122 -16.33 25.66 8.56
N LYS A 123 -17.54 25.11 8.73
CA LYS A 123 -18.05 24.74 10.06
C LYS A 123 -17.13 23.74 10.77
N MET A 124 -16.60 22.75 10.04
CA MET A 124 -15.62 21.81 10.59
C MET A 124 -14.30 22.49 10.96
N ARG A 125 -13.76 23.38 10.13
CA ARG A 125 -12.51 24.12 10.40
C ARG A 125 -12.64 25.01 11.64
N ASN A 126 -13.81 25.60 11.85
CA ASN A 126 -14.12 26.46 12.99
C ASN A 126 -14.51 25.68 14.26
N SER A 127 -14.44 24.35 14.23
CA SER A 127 -14.78 23.50 15.37
C SER A 127 -13.56 22.85 16.00
N ASN A 128 -13.63 22.63 17.30
CA ASN A 128 -12.61 21.92 18.05
C ASN A 128 -13.02 20.45 18.27
N ASN A 129 -12.03 19.56 18.34
CA ASN A 129 -12.22 18.19 18.74
C ASN A 129 -12.67 18.16 20.23
N PRO A 130 -13.84 17.59 20.57
CA PRO A 130 -14.34 17.58 21.94
C PRO A 130 -13.41 16.87 22.94
N GLN A 131 -12.60 15.91 22.48
CA GLN A 131 -11.71 15.13 23.35
C GLN A 131 -10.38 15.85 23.62
N THR A 132 -9.88 16.60 22.64
CA THR A 132 -8.54 17.20 22.74
C THR A 132 -8.56 18.72 22.90
N GLY A 133 -9.72 19.36 22.69
CA GLY A 133 -9.88 20.81 22.68
C GLY A 133 -9.18 21.53 21.52
N LYS A 134 -8.47 20.80 20.64
CA LYS A 134 -7.72 21.36 19.51
C LYS A 134 -8.58 21.47 18.25
N PRO A 135 -8.27 22.38 17.32
CA PRO A 135 -8.93 22.45 16.02
C PRO A 135 -8.90 21.10 15.28
N LEU A 136 -9.95 20.81 14.52
CA LEU A 136 -9.98 19.61 13.68
C LEU A 136 -8.87 19.64 12.63
N SER A 137 -8.18 18.51 12.44
CA SER A 137 -7.14 18.41 11.42
C SER A 137 -7.75 18.42 10.01
N GLU A 138 -7.10 19.10 9.06
CA GLU A 138 -7.46 19.06 7.63
C GLU A 138 -7.58 17.63 7.08
N THR A 139 -6.77 16.68 7.56
CA THR A 139 -6.89 15.25 7.20
C THR A 139 -8.25 14.66 7.57
N TYR A 140 -8.78 15.01 8.74
CA TYR A 140 -10.10 14.56 9.20
C TYR A 140 -11.23 15.16 8.35
N ILE A 141 -11.12 16.45 8.01
CA ILE A 141 -12.06 17.12 7.10
C ILE A 141 -11.98 16.50 5.69
N ASN A 142 -10.79 16.14 5.22
CA ASN A 142 -10.60 15.42 3.96
C ASN A 142 -11.22 14.02 3.99
N HIS A 143 -11.20 13.31 5.13
CA HIS A 143 -11.96 12.05 5.26
C HIS A 143 -13.46 12.27 5.11
N CYS A 144 -14.00 13.37 5.66
CA CYS A 144 -15.38 13.79 5.46
C CYS A 144 -15.67 14.02 3.96
N HIS A 145 -14.84 14.84 3.30
CA HIS A 145 -14.96 15.13 1.87
C HIS A 145 -14.94 13.86 1.01
N LYS A 146 -13.99 12.94 1.26
CA LYS A 146 -13.90 11.66 0.54
C LYS A 146 -15.13 10.78 0.73
N LEU A 147 -15.71 10.75 1.93
CA LEU A 147 -16.93 9.99 2.19
C LEU A 147 -18.11 10.59 1.42
N ILE A 148 -18.29 11.91 1.50
CA ILE A 148 -19.32 12.63 0.76
C ILE A 148 -19.18 12.35 -0.75
N ALA A 149 -17.99 12.59 -1.32
CA ALA A 149 -17.71 12.33 -2.72
C ALA A 149 -17.99 10.87 -3.12
N SER A 150 -17.72 9.91 -2.24
CA SER A 150 -18.03 8.49 -2.47
C SER A 150 -19.54 8.21 -2.48
N ILE A 151 -20.32 8.84 -1.60
CA ILE A 151 -21.79 8.74 -1.56
C ILE A 151 -22.40 9.37 -2.82
N PHE A 152 -21.95 10.56 -3.22
CA PHE A 152 -22.41 11.22 -4.45
C PHE A 152 -22.03 10.43 -5.70
N ASN A 153 -20.82 9.86 -5.75
CA ASN A 153 -20.42 8.96 -6.84
C ASN A 153 -21.28 7.70 -6.91
N TYR A 154 -21.69 7.15 -5.76
CA TYR A 154 -22.63 6.04 -5.73
C TYR A 154 -23.99 6.44 -6.30
N ALA A 155 -24.53 7.59 -5.88
CA ALA A 155 -25.79 8.13 -6.40
C ALA A 155 -25.71 8.42 -7.92
N LYS A 156 -24.60 8.99 -8.41
CA LYS A 156 -24.33 9.18 -9.85
C LYS A 156 -24.35 7.85 -10.60
N LYS A 157 -23.66 6.81 -10.09
CA LYS A 157 -23.66 5.46 -10.69
C LYS A 157 -25.02 4.78 -10.68
N LYS A 158 -25.84 5.04 -9.66
CA LYS A 158 -27.25 4.61 -9.60
C LYS A 158 -28.18 5.47 -10.45
N LYS A 159 -27.65 6.43 -11.21
CA LYS A 159 -28.39 7.38 -12.02
C LYS A 159 -29.40 8.19 -11.19
N TRP A 160 -29.08 8.55 -9.94
CA TRP A 160 -29.90 9.48 -9.13
C TRP A 160 -29.46 10.93 -9.31
N LEU A 161 -28.24 11.12 -9.83
CA LEU A 161 -27.61 12.41 -10.08
C LEU A 161 -26.89 12.37 -11.43
N LEU A 162 -26.80 13.51 -12.11
CA LEU A 162 -25.96 13.66 -13.30
C LEU A 162 -24.48 13.81 -12.92
N THR A 163 -24.22 14.62 -11.90
CA THR A 163 -22.88 15.05 -11.52
C THR A 163 -22.66 14.88 -10.03
N ASN A 164 -21.39 14.87 -9.65
CA ASN A 164 -20.98 14.80 -8.26
C ASN A 164 -20.58 16.21 -7.81
N PRO A 165 -21.38 16.92 -6.99
CA PRO A 165 -21.06 18.28 -6.56
C PRO A 165 -19.74 18.36 -5.78
N ALA A 166 -19.29 17.27 -5.16
CA ALA A 166 -18.01 17.25 -4.46
C ALA A 166 -16.80 17.38 -5.40
N GLU A 167 -16.94 17.11 -6.70
CA GLU A 167 -15.87 17.31 -7.70
C GLU A 167 -15.63 18.80 -8.01
N PHE A 168 -16.60 19.68 -7.69
CA PHE A 168 -16.57 21.10 -8.04
C PHE A 168 -16.32 22.03 -6.85
N VAL A 169 -16.03 21.46 -5.67
CA VAL A 169 -15.63 22.24 -4.49
C VAL A 169 -14.33 22.97 -4.81
N ILE A 170 -14.31 24.29 -4.62
CA ILE A 170 -13.18 25.15 -5.01
C ILE A 170 -11.99 24.91 -4.08
N ASN A 171 -12.29 24.84 -2.78
CA ASN A 171 -11.30 24.68 -1.72
C ASN A 171 -11.47 23.36 -0.97
N PRO A 172 -11.24 22.22 -1.64
CA PRO A 172 -11.38 20.92 -1.00
C PRO A 172 -10.34 20.79 0.12
N PRO A 173 -10.68 20.09 1.23
CA PRO A 173 -9.76 19.91 2.33
C PRO A 173 -8.46 19.24 1.87
N LYS A 174 -7.32 19.88 2.14
CA LYS A 174 -6.03 19.42 1.62
C LYS A 174 -5.45 18.34 2.52
N LEU A 175 -5.07 17.21 1.93
CA LEU A 175 -4.31 16.20 2.67
C LEU A 175 -2.88 16.73 2.92
N LYS A 176 -2.61 17.20 4.13
CA LYS A 176 -1.22 17.41 4.57
C LYS A 176 -0.60 16.04 4.82
N VAL A 177 0.18 15.55 3.86
CA VAL A 177 1.02 14.37 4.08
C VAL A 177 2.11 14.78 5.07
N LYS A 178 1.97 14.40 6.34
CA LYS A 178 3.08 14.51 7.29
C LYS A 178 4.16 13.52 6.86
N LYS A 179 5.41 13.98 6.78
CA LYS A 179 6.56 13.06 6.71
C LYS A 179 6.46 12.12 7.91
N LYS A 180 6.58 10.83 7.67
CA LYS A 180 6.61 9.86 8.77
C LYS A 180 8.00 9.89 9.37
N ASP A 181 8.07 10.20 10.65
CA ASP A 181 9.31 10.09 11.40
C ASP A 181 9.59 8.60 11.68
N TYR A 182 10.87 8.27 11.80
CA TYR A 182 11.37 6.95 12.15
C TYR A 182 12.66 7.12 12.94
N TYR A 183 13.07 6.09 13.68
CA TYR A 183 14.40 6.05 14.28
C TYR A 183 15.39 5.39 13.32
N ASN A 184 16.56 6.00 13.13
CA ASN A 184 17.68 5.32 12.47
C ASN A 184 18.29 4.25 13.39
N TYR A 185 19.37 3.59 12.96
CA TYR A 185 19.96 2.51 13.73
C TYR A 185 20.55 3.01 15.06
N GLU A 186 21.25 4.14 15.04
CA GLU A 186 21.89 4.74 16.21
C GLU A 186 20.84 5.17 17.27
N GLU A 187 19.79 5.86 16.84
CA GLU A 187 18.65 6.25 17.69
C GLU A 187 17.94 5.01 18.26
N MET A 188 17.86 3.90 17.51
CA MET A 188 17.29 2.65 18.02
C MET A 188 18.19 1.97 19.05
N MET A 189 19.53 2.10 18.95
CA MET A 189 20.43 1.60 19.98
C MET A 189 20.26 2.37 21.28
N GLU A 190 20.18 3.70 21.22
CA GLU A 190 19.87 4.55 22.39
C GLU A 190 18.53 4.13 23.04
N VAL A 191 17.51 3.85 22.23
CA VAL A 191 16.23 3.31 22.72
C VAL A 191 16.42 1.99 23.46
N PHE A 192 17.24 1.06 22.95
CA PHE A 192 17.48 -0.23 23.61
C PHE A 192 18.23 -0.08 24.94
N GLU A 193 19.22 0.80 25.02
CA GLU A 193 19.91 1.11 26.27
C GLU A 193 18.95 1.68 27.32
N LEU A 194 18.08 2.62 26.92
CA LEU A 194 17.08 3.19 27.83
C LEU A 194 16.04 2.15 28.29
N LEU A 195 15.69 1.19 27.43
CA LEU A 195 14.76 0.11 27.74
C LEU A 195 15.27 -0.87 28.80
N GLU A 196 16.58 -0.90 29.09
CA GLU A 196 17.13 -1.74 30.17
C GLU A 196 16.57 -1.37 31.55
N LYS A 197 16.11 -0.13 31.73
CA LYS A 197 15.49 0.37 32.97
C LYS A 197 14.00 0.03 33.09
N TYR A 198 13.42 -0.60 32.06
CA TYR A 198 11.99 -0.91 32.00
C TYR A 198 11.73 -2.41 32.17
N ASP A 199 10.46 -2.78 32.37
CA ASP A 199 10.10 -4.18 32.55
C ASP A 199 10.47 -5.03 31.33
N ILE A 200 10.97 -6.25 31.59
CA ILE A 200 11.44 -7.18 30.55
C ILE A 200 10.38 -7.43 29.48
N ARG A 201 9.09 -7.47 29.84
CA ARG A 201 7.99 -7.65 28.88
C ARG A 201 7.96 -6.51 27.86
N PHE A 202 8.04 -5.26 28.31
CA PHE A 202 8.06 -4.10 27.42
C PHE A 202 9.35 -4.05 26.58
N ARG A 203 10.52 -4.30 27.19
CA ARG A 203 11.81 -4.42 26.47
C ARG A 203 11.74 -5.47 25.35
N THR A 204 11.32 -6.69 25.68
CA THR A 204 11.17 -7.80 24.72
C THR A 204 10.19 -7.46 23.60
N ALA A 205 9.09 -6.74 23.89
CA ALA A 205 8.14 -6.32 22.87
C ALA A 205 8.75 -5.33 21.87
N ILE A 206 9.43 -4.28 22.33
CA ILE A 206 10.03 -3.28 21.44
C ILE A 206 11.19 -3.88 20.64
N PHE A 207 12.05 -4.67 21.28
CA PHE A 207 13.14 -5.38 20.62
C PHE A 207 12.63 -6.31 19.51
N THR A 208 11.57 -7.06 19.80
CA THR A 208 10.94 -7.94 18.80
C THR A 208 10.33 -7.13 17.66
N LEU A 209 9.61 -6.04 17.94
CA LEU A 209 8.99 -5.20 16.90
C LEU A 209 10.02 -4.62 15.92
N PHE A 210 11.13 -4.11 16.45
CA PHE A 210 12.20 -3.58 15.60
C PHE A 210 12.84 -4.69 14.78
N ASN A 211 13.24 -5.81 15.38
CA ASN A 211 13.98 -6.84 14.64
C ASN A 211 13.12 -7.65 13.65
N THR A 212 11.79 -7.65 13.78
CA THR A 212 10.89 -8.41 12.90
C THR A 212 10.05 -7.54 11.96
N GLY A 213 9.80 -6.29 12.32
CA GLY A 213 8.86 -5.42 11.63
C GLY A 213 7.39 -5.83 11.80
N PHE A 214 7.03 -6.53 12.89
CA PHE A 214 5.64 -6.90 13.15
C PHE A 214 4.71 -5.70 13.30
N ARG A 215 3.45 -5.87 12.90
CA ARG A 215 2.38 -4.96 13.35
C ARG A 215 2.13 -5.20 14.83
N ARG A 216 1.69 -4.17 15.54
CA ARG A 216 1.37 -4.24 16.98
C ARG A 216 0.47 -5.44 17.34
N GLY A 217 -0.58 -5.68 16.54
CA GLY A 217 -1.48 -6.79 16.78
C GLY A 217 -0.87 -8.16 16.41
N GLU A 218 0.05 -8.24 15.44
CA GLU A 218 0.80 -9.46 15.13
C GLU A 218 1.69 -9.85 16.32
N LEU A 219 2.40 -8.88 16.91
CA LEU A 219 3.21 -9.09 18.12
C LEU A 219 2.36 -9.63 19.28
N CYS A 220 1.25 -8.94 19.60
CA CYS A 220 0.37 -9.35 20.70
C CYS A 220 -0.38 -10.67 20.41
N GLY A 221 -0.44 -11.09 19.14
CA GLY A 221 -1.06 -12.34 18.69
C GLY A 221 -0.15 -13.57 18.80
N LEU A 222 1.15 -13.40 19.10
CA LEU A 222 2.10 -14.51 19.19
C LEU A 222 1.78 -15.43 20.38
N LYS A 223 1.79 -16.73 20.11
CA LYS A 223 1.78 -17.81 21.11
C LYS A 223 3.14 -18.50 21.15
N TRP A 224 3.46 -19.18 22.23
CA TRP A 224 4.75 -19.89 22.36
C TRP A 224 4.99 -20.94 21.27
N LYS A 225 3.93 -21.60 20.76
CA LYS A 225 4.03 -22.53 19.62
C LYS A 225 4.49 -21.90 18.31
N ASP A 226 4.40 -20.58 18.17
CA ASP A 226 4.80 -19.89 16.96
C ASP A 226 6.32 -19.65 16.89
N ILE A 227 7.05 -19.86 18.00
CA ILE A 227 8.50 -19.72 18.10
C ILE A 227 9.14 -21.10 17.93
N SER A 228 10.05 -21.23 16.96
CA SER A 228 10.74 -22.50 16.71
C SER A 228 12.22 -22.33 16.42
N LYS A 229 12.99 -23.35 16.82
CA LYS A 229 14.43 -23.50 16.55
C LYS A 229 14.62 -24.76 15.71
N ARG A 230 15.27 -24.66 14.56
CA ARG A 230 15.50 -25.79 13.65
C ARG A 230 16.93 -25.78 13.13
N LYS A 231 17.53 -26.95 12.94
CA LYS A 231 18.75 -27.05 12.14
C LYS A 231 18.36 -27.13 10.67
N MET A 232 18.80 -26.15 9.88
CA MET A 232 18.53 -26.10 8.45
C MET A 232 19.84 -26.25 7.66
N PRO A 233 19.83 -26.98 6.53
CA PRO A 233 20.98 -27.03 5.65
C PRO A 233 21.14 -25.66 4.97
N ILE A 234 22.36 -25.14 4.98
CA ILE A 234 22.79 -23.97 4.23
C ILE A 234 23.94 -24.38 3.32
N THR A 235 24.06 -23.72 2.17
CA THR A 235 25.22 -23.87 1.28
C THR A 235 26.09 -22.64 1.45
N GLU A 236 27.31 -22.83 1.94
CA GLU A 236 28.28 -21.77 2.11
C GLU A 236 29.55 -22.20 1.36
N ASN A 237 29.97 -21.42 0.37
CA ASN A 237 31.11 -21.71 -0.52
C ASN A 237 31.03 -23.11 -1.16
N GLY A 238 29.83 -23.51 -1.61
CA GLY A 238 29.60 -24.83 -2.22
C GLY A 238 29.57 -26.02 -1.23
N VAL A 239 29.78 -25.78 0.06
CA VAL A 239 29.74 -26.81 1.10
C VAL A 239 28.41 -26.77 1.85
N ARG A 240 27.74 -27.93 1.96
CA ARG A 240 26.52 -28.07 2.76
C ARG A 240 26.86 -28.12 4.24
N LYS A 241 26.43 -27.11 4.98
CA LYS A 241 26.52 -27.04 6.45
C LYS A 241 25.14 -27.02 7.07
N PHE A 242 25.03 -27.39 8.35
CA PHE A 242 23.79 -27.23 9.09
C PHE A 242 23.90 -26.02 10.01
N GLN A 243 23.03 -25.04 9.83
CA GLN A 243 22.93 -23.86 10.68
C GLN A 243 21.68 -23.92 11.54
N THR A 244 21.81 -23.56 12.81
CA THR A 244 20.68 -23.33 13.69
C THR A 244 19.93 -22.08 13.24
N THR A 245 18.66 -22.24 12.91
CA THR A 245 17.77 -21.17 12.43
C THR A 245 16.63 -20.96 13.42
N TYR A 246 16.39 -19.70 13.77
CA TYR A 246 15.30 -19.28 14.65
C TYR A 246 14.16 -18.69 13.82
N ILE A 247 12.94 -19.19 14.00
CA ILE A 247 11.79 -18.86 13.15
C ILE A 247 10.61 -18.46 14.03
N ILE A 248 10.00 -17.31 13.70
CA ILE A 248 8.73 -16.85 14.25
C ILE A 248 7.65 -16.96 13.17
N SER A 249 6.56 -17.66 13.47
CA SER A 249 5.42 -17.84 12.56
C SER A 249 4.29 -16.87 12.90
N VAL A 250 4.02 -15.91 12.02
CA VAL A 250 2.90 -14.98 12.15
C VAL A 250 1.67 -15.60 11.53
N ASN A 251 0.74 -16.05 12.37
CA ASN A 251 -0.48 -16.74 11.93
C ASN A 251 -1.77 -16.04 12.39
N ARG A 252 -1.65 -15.02 13.24
CA ARG A 252 -2.80 -14.35 13.86
C ARG A 252 -2.44 -12.92 14.30
N GLU A 253 -3.45 -12.08 14.37
CA GLU A 253 -3.38 -10.72 14.89
C GLU A 253 -4.39 -10.58 16.05
N LEU A 254 -3.96 -9.96 17.15
CA LEU A 254 -4.86 -9.62 18.24
C LEU A 254 -5.54 -8.26 17.96
N ALA A 255 -6.86 -8.27 17.91
CA ALA A 255 -7.67 -7.10 17.62
C ALA A 255 -8.58 -6.73 18.80
N VAL A 256 -8.78 -5.42 18.98
CA VAL A 256 -9.70 -4.90 20.01
C VAL A 256 -11.12 -5.01 19.50
N ALA A 257 -11.96 -5.71 20.24
CA ALA A 257 -13.37 -5.92 19.94
C ALA A 257 -14.23 -5.25 21.02
N SER A 258 -14.67 -4.03 20.74
CA SER A 258 -15.62 -3.32 21.61
C SER A 258 -16.95 -4.08 21.75
N LYS A 259 -17.75 -3.74 22.77
CA LYS A 259 -19.06 -4.37 22.99
C LYS A 259 -19.98 -4.15 21.78
N GLU A 260 -19.95 -2.95 21.22
CA GLU A 260 -20.74 -2.56 20.05
C GLU A 260 -20.29 -3.34 18.81
N MET A 261 -18.98 -3.55 18.65
CA MET A 261 -18.43 -4.35 17.55
C MET A 261 -18.90 -5.81 17.62
N ARG A 262 -18.90 -6.42 18.81
CA ARG A 262 -19.38 -7.79 18.98
C ARG A 262 -20.90 -7.92 18.83
N GLN A 263 -21.64 -6.82 18.95
CA GLN A 263 -23.08 -6.81 18.68
C GLN A 263 -23.39 -6.59 17.19
N ASP A 264 -22.41 -6.16 16.39
CA ASP A 264 -22.57 -5.99 14.95
C ASP A 264 -22.54 -7.37 14.26
N PRO A 265 -23.64 -7.82 13.62
CA PRO A 265 -23.70 -9.12 12.95
C PRO A 265 -22.65 -9.28 11.84
N ASP A 266 -22.15 -8.17 11.28
CA ASP A 266 -21.15 -8.18 10.22
C ASP A 266 -19.71 -8.22 10.77
N PHE A 267 -19.53 -8.09 12.11
CA PHE A 267 -18.23 -8.25 12.75
C PHE A 267 -17.67 -9.65 12.57
N PHE A 268 -18.49 -10.64 12.93
CA PHE A 268 -18.15 -12.06 12.82
C PHE A 268 -18.07 -12.55 11.38
N LYS A 269 -18.80 -11.91 10.45
CA LYS A 269 -18.75 -12.26 9.03
C LYS A 269 -17.49 -11.74 8.32
N LYS A 270 -16.95 -10.60 8.76
CA LYS A 270 -15.79 -9.99 8.11
C LYS A 270 -14.46 -10.52 8.66
N TYR A 271 -14.37 -10.67 9.97
CA TYR A 271 -13.14 -11.17 10.58
C TYR A 271 -13.27 -12.67 10.77
N GLU A 272 -12.34 -13.43 10.20
CA GLU A 272 -12.17 -14.84 10.54
C GLU A 272 -11.60 -14.89 11.97
N ILE A 273 -12.49 -14.88 12.96
CA ILE A 273 -12.14 -14.93 14.38
C ILE A 273 -11.71 -16.35 14.70
N ILE A 274 -10.47 -16.47 15.15
CA ILE A 274 -9.86 -17.73 15.55
C ILE A 274 -10.28 -18.08 16.97
N GLU A 275 -10.20 -17.11 17.88
CA GLU A 275 -10.58 -17.29 19.27
C GLU A 275 -11.02 -15.98 19.93
N GLN A 276 -11.93 -16.08 20.89
CA GLN A 276 -12.21 -14.98 21.82
C GLN A 276 -11.22 -15.07 22.99
N VAL A 277 -10.35 -14.06 23.13
CA VAL A 277 -9.26 -14.06 24.11
C VAL A 277 -9.71 -13.46 25.43
N THR A 278 -10.41 -12.33 25.38
CA THR A 278 -11.05 -11.70 26.53
C THR A 278 -12.38 -11.08 26.12
N ASN A 279 -13.04 -10.38 27.05
CA ASN A 279 -14.20 -9.56 26.72
C ASN A 279 -13.89 -8.38 25.80
N SER A 280 -12.62 -7.97 25.63
CA SER A 280 -12.27 -6.84 24.75
C SER A 280 -11.31 -7.23 23.62
N LEU A 281 -10.90 -8.50 23.56
CA LEU A 281 -9.87 -8.98 22.63
C LEU A 281 -10.31 -10.24 21.92
N VAL A 282 -10.07 -10.25 20.61
CA VAL A 282 -10.26 -11.42 19.74
C VAL A 282 -8.99 -11.64 18.93
N ALA A 283 -8.65 -12.89 18.69
CA ALA A 283 -7.63 -13.24 17.72
C ALA A 283 -8.30 -13.42 16.36
N ILE A 284 -7.74 -12.76 15.35
CA ILE A 284 -8.21 -12.84 13.98
C ILE A 284 -7.11 -13.39 13.09
N LYS A 285 -7.50 -14.04 12.01
CA LYS A 285 -6.56 -14.37 10.94
C LYS A 285 -6.06 -13.08 10.28
N PRO A 286 -4.78 -13.01 9.86
CA PRO A 286 -4.27 -11.88 9.12
C PRO A 286 -5.11 -11.62 7.86
N LYS A 287 -5.24 -10.35 7.47
CA LYS A 287 -6.18 -9.92 6.42
C LYS A 287 -5.87 -10.47 5.02
N THR A 288 -4.64 -10.88 4.77
CA THR A 288 -4.20 -11.43 3.49
C THR A 288 -3.28 -12.62 3.74
N ASP A 289 -3.18 -13.54 2.77
CA ASP A 289 -2.31 -14.70 2.89
C ASP A 289 -0.83 -14.29 3.00
N GLU A 290 -0.42 -13.18 2.39
CA GLU A 290 0.95 -12.64 2.51
C GLU A 290 1.26 -12.10 3.92
N SER A 291 0.23 -11.78 4.70
CA SER A 291 0.40 -11.38 6.10
C SER A 291 0.70 -12.59 6.99
N ALA A 292 0.24 -13.79 6.61
CA ALA A 292 0.61 -15.04 7.26
C ALA A 292 1.99 -15.51 6.76
N ARG A 293 3.00 -15.47 7.62
CA ARG A 293 4.40 -15.64 7.17
C ARG A 293 5.31 -16.19 8.24
N LYS A 294 6.41 -16.81 7.81
CA LYS A 294 7.51 -17.21 8.68
C LYS A 294 8.65 -16.21 8.53
N ILE A 295 9.14 -15.70 9.64
CA ILE A 295 10.28 -14.78 9.68
C ILE A 295 11.44 -15.48 10.36
N VAL A 296 12.58 -15.52 9.66
CA VAL A 296 13.86 -15.89 10.26
C VAL A 296 14.39 -14.69 11.04
N VAL A 297 14.76 -14.95 12.29
CA VAL A 297 15.28 -13.96 13.24
C VAL A 297 16.66 -14.36 13.72
N VAL A 298 17.41 -13.35 14.18
CA VAL A 298 18.70 -13.55 14.83
C VAL A 298 18.52 -14.22 16.19
N GLU A 299 19.58 -14.84 16.70
CA GLU A 299 19.58 -15.59 17.95
C GLU A 299 19.17 -14.73 19.15
N GLU A 300 19.56 -13.45 19.14
CA GLU A 300 19.29 -12.48 20.20
C GLU A 300 17.78 -12.25 20.38
N VAL A 301 16.99 -12.30 19.31
CA VAL A 301 15.51 -12.19 19.39
C VAL A 301 14.94 -13.42 20.09
N TYR A 302 15.44 -14.61 19.76
CA TYR A 302 15.03 -15.85 20.41
C TYR A 302 15.42 -15.86 21.89
N ASN A 303 16.65 -15.47 22.20
CA ASN A 303 17.16 -15.42 23.57
C ASN A 303 16.37 -14.43 24.43
N THR A 304 16.07 -13.24 23.91
CA THR A 304 15.26 -12.23 24.61
C THR A 304 13.83 -12.72 24.89
N LEU A 305 13.27 -13.53 23.99
CA LEU A 305 11.98 -14.19 24.24
C LEU A 305 12.11 -15.27 25.31
N MET A 306 13.16 -16.09 25.29
CA MET A 306 13.37 -17.13 26.32
C MET A 306 13.64 -16.52 27.70
N GLU A 307 14.39 -15.42 27.78
CA GLU A 307 14.61 -14.67 29.02
C GLU A 307 13.28 -14.20 29.61
N TYR A 308 12.41 -13.63 28.77
CA TYR A 308 11.07 -13.25 29.19
C TYR A 308 10.23 -14.46 29.63
N LYS A 309 10.33 -15.60 28.94
CA LYS A 309 9.67 -16.86 29.34
C LYS A 309 10.10 -17.30 30.75
N ASN A 310 11.39 -17.22 31.05
CA ASN A 310 11.91 -17.58 32.36
C ASN A 310 11.41 -16.62 33.45
N CYS A 311 11.40 -15.31 33.17
CA CYS A 311 10.81 -14.33 34.06
C CYS A 311 9.32 -14.64 34.37
N GLN A 312 8.55 -15.09 33.36
CA GLN A 312 7.17 -15.51 33.59
C GLN A 312 7.08 -16.70 34.58
N ILE A 313 7.95 -17.70 34.42
CA ILE A 313 8.00 -18.89 35.28
C ILE A 313 8.37 -18.50 36.72
N GLU A 314 9.39 -17.67 36.88
CA GLU A 314 9.85 -17.16 38.18
C GLU A 314 8.75 -16.37 38.90
N ASN A 315 7.87 -15.71 38.14
CA ASN A 315 6.72 -14.96 38.67
C ASN A 315 5.42 -15.81 38.74
N GLY A 316 5.53 -17.14 38.68
CA GLY A 316 4.44 -18.07 38.96
C GLY A 316 3.55 -18.44 37.76
N PHE A 317 3.91 -18.05 36.54
CA PHE A 317 3.20 -18.44 35.32
C PHE A 317 4.03 -19.43 34.50
N ASN A 318 3.60 -20.69 34.40
CA ASN A 318 4.29 -21.71 33.61
C ASN A 318 3.71 -21.78 32.18
N PRO A 319 4.36 -21.21 31.15
CA PRO A 319 3.74 -21.02 29.85
C PRO A 319 3.68 -22.31 29.03
N THR A 320 2.49 -22.63 28.51
CA THR A 320 2.28 -23.73 27.55
C THR A 320 2.45 -23.26 26.11
N ALA A 321 2.46 -24.20 25.16
CA ALA A 321 2.56 -23.90 23.73
C ALA A 321 1.38 -23.03 23.21
N GLU A 322 0.20 -23.14 23.85
CA GLU A 322 -1.03 -22.44 23.47
C GLU A 322 -1.19 -21.07 24.14
N ASP A 323 -0.31 -20.73 25.08
CA ASP A 323 -0.34 -19.44 25.75
C ASP A 323 0.23 -18.33 24.88
N TYR A 324 -0.42 -17.16 24.95
CA TYR A 324 0.12 -15.92 24.40
C TYR A 324 1.40 -15.54 25.10
N ILE A 325 2.41 -15.13 24.32
CA ILE A 325 3.71 -14.71 24.82
C ILE A 325 3.56 -13.48 25.71
N PHE A 326 2.91 -12.45 25.18
CA PHE A 326 2.81 -11.14 25.82
C PHE A 326 1.58 -11.05 26.73
N ARG A 327 1.82 -11.05 28.05
CA ARG A 327 0.79 -10.97 29.09
C ARG A 327 0.90 -9.66 29.90
N THR A 328 -0.07 -9.37 30.76
CA THR A 328 0.01 -8.26 31.74
C THR A 328 1.21 -8.44 32.66
N LEU A 329 1.62 -7.38 33.39
CA LEU A 329 2.72 -7.49 34.38
C LEU A 329 2.42 -8.53 35.48
N LYS A 330 1.14 -8.68 35.84
CA LYS A 330 0.67 -9.69 36.81
C LYS A 330 0.48 -11.09 36.19
N LEU A 331 0.70 -11.22 34.88
CA LEU A 331 0.55 -12.46 34.10
C LEU A 331 -0.87 -13.05 34.06
N ASP A 332 -1.84 -12.39 34.68
CA ASP A 332 -3.24 -12.82 34.81
C ASP A 332 -4.02 -12.78 33.48
N SER A 333 -3.59 -11.98 32.51
CA SER A 333 -4.30 -11.81 31.23
C SER A 333 -3.37 -11.49 30.07
N VAL A 334 -3.89 -11.60 28.84
CA VAL A 334 -3.15 -11.25 27.62
C VAL A 334 -2.95 -9.74 27.55
N TRP A 335 -1.77 -9.30 27.11
CA TRP A 335 -1.45 -7.88 27.06
C TRP A 335 -2.27 -7.18 25.97
N HIS A 336 -3.09 -6.22 26.40
CA HIS A 336 -3.92 -5.46 25.48
C HIS A 336 -3.06 -4.60 24.52
N PRO A 337 -3.27 -4.64 23.19
CA PRO A 337 -2.43 -3.90 22.23
C PRO A 337 -2.37 -2.39 22.50
N ASP A 338 -3.48 -1.80 22.97
CA ASP A 338 -3.48 -0.36 23.31
C ASP A 338 -2.62 -0.02 24.53
N TYR A 339 -2.35 -0.96 25.43
CA TYR A 339 -1.44 -0.73 26.56
C TYR A 339 -0.01 -0.61 26.05
N LEU A 340 0.44 -1.48 25.14
CA LEU A 340 1.74 -1.32 24.47
C LEU A 340 1.89 0.06 23.79
N THR A 341 0.82 0.59 23.20
CA THR A 341 0.85 1.94 22.60
C THR A 341 0.96 3.05 23.64
N LYS A 342 0.28 2.92 24.77
CA LYS A 342 0.37 3.87 25.88
C LYS A 342 1.75 3.81 26.55
N ASP A 343 2.25 2.61 26.81
CA ASP A 343 3.55 2.37 27.43
C ASP A 343 4.67 2.93 26.53
N TRP A 344 4.60 2.71 25.22
CA TRP A 344 5.51 3.34 24.25
C TRP A 344 5.43 4.86 24.24
N SER A 345 4.22 5.43 24.19
CA SER A 345 4.04 6.89 24.17
C SER A 345 4.57 7.54 25.45
N ARG A 346 4.42 6.85 26.59
CA ARG A 346 4.97 7.29 27.88
C ARG A 346 6.49 7.17 27.88
N PHE A 347 7.06 6.05 27.46
CA PHE A 347 8.51 5.84 27.34
C PHE A 347 9.17 6.94 26.50
N VAL A 348 8.63 7.23 25.32
CA VAL A 348 9.16 8.28 24.43
C VAL A 348 9.13 9.65 25.11
N LYS A 349 8.05 9.98 25.82
CA LYS A 349 7.91 11.25 26.54
C LYS A 349 8.86 11.35 27.74
N ASP A 350 8.92 10.30 28.55
CA ASP A 350 9.70 10.26 29.80
C ASP A 350 11.21 10.37 29.52
N ASN A 351 11.66 9.91 28.34
CA ASN A 351 13.06 9.98 27.90
C ASN A 351 13.32 11.09 26.86
N SER A 352 12.36 11.99 26.61
CA SER A 352 12.50 13.11 25.65
C SER A 352 12.95 12.70 24.24
N LEU A 353 12.53 11.52 23.78
CA LEU A 353 12.90 11.01 22.46
C LEU A 353 12.02 11.60 21.35
N LYS A 354 12.48 11.50 20.09
CA LYS A 354 11.72 11.97 18.92
C LYS A 354 10.36 11.25 18.81
N PRO A 355 9.23 11.96 18.64
CA PRO A 355 7.91 11.38 18.85
C PRO A 355 7.45 10.48 17.70
N ILE A 356 7.77 9.18 17.77
CA ILE A 356 7.29 8.15 16.84
C ILE A 356 6.24 7.24 17.49
N THR A 357 5.35 6.63 16.70
CA THR A 357 4.38 5.64 17.19
C THR A 357 4.94 4.22 17.18
N VAL A 358 4.24 3.26 17.81
CA VAL A 358 4.58 1.82 17.73
C VAL A 358 4.61 1.32 16.28
N HIS A 359 3.75 1.87 15.40
CA HIS A 359 3.77 1.50 13.99
C HIS A 359 5.01 2.06 13.26
N ASP A 360 5.56 3.17 13.73
CA ASP A 360 6.74 3.78 13.15
C ASP A 360 8.03 3.03 13.52
N ILE A 361 8.01 2.18 14.56
CA ILE A 361 9.10 1.21 14.81
C ILE A 361 9.24 0.24 13.63
N ARG A 362 8.12 -0.21 13.05
CA ARG A 362 8.14 -1.01 11.82
C ARG A 362 8.67 -0.22 10.61
N HIS A 363 8.42 1.09 10.56
CA HIS A 363 9.04 1.97 9.56
C HIS A 363 10.54 2.11 9.77
N SER A 364 10.99 2.16 11.03
CA SER A 364 12.41 2.19 11.43
C SER A 364 13.11 0.90 10.98
N HIS A 365 12.52 -0.27 11.23
CA HIS A 365 13.01 -1.56 10.73
C HIS A 365 13.13 -1.60 9.20
N ALA A 366 12.08 -1.19 8.49
CA ALA A 366 12.07 -1.17 7.02
C ALA A 366 13.19 -0.27 6.48
N THR A 367 13.34 0.92 7.08
CA THR A 367 14.36 1.90 6.67
C THR A 367 15.76 1.38 6.96
N TYR A 368 15.97 0.74 8.12
CA TYR A 368 17.24 0.11 8.47
C TYR A 368 17.65 -0.97 7.47
N LEU A 369 16.75 -1.90 7.12
CA LEU A 369 17.04 -2.96 6.15
C LEU A 369 17.43 -2.40 4.77
N LEU A 370 16.72 -1.38 4.30
CA LEU A 370 17.07 -0.69 3.05
C LEU A 370 18.40 0.05 3.18
N ALA A 371 18.65 0.68 4.33
CA ALA A 371 19.89 1.38 4.65
C ALA A 371 21.11 0.45 4.79
N ILE A 372 20.94 -0.87 4.92
CA ILE A 372 22.04 -1.84 4.81
C ILE A 372 22.08 -2.57 3.46
N GLY A 373 21.19 -2.20 2.53
CA GLY A 373 21.21 -2.69 1.14
C GLY A 373 20.32 -3.90 0.85
N ILE A 374 19.40 -4.27 1.75
CA ILE A 374 18.44 -5.35 1.45
C ILE A 374 17.48 -4.91 0.33
N PRO A 375 17.23 -5.75 -0.68
CA PRO A 375 16.30 -5.44 -1.77
C PRO A 375 14.89 -5.08 -1.28
N LEU A 376 14.25 -4.12 -1.96
CA LEU A 376 12.93 -3.61 -1.58
C LEU A 376 11.86 -4.70 -1.53
N GLN A 377 11.92 -5.65 -2.46
CA GLN A 377 11.02 -6.78 -2.57
C GLN A 377 11.14 -7.70 -1.35
N ASP A 378 12.36 -7.95 -0.87
CA ASP A 378 12.61 -8.75 0.33
C ASP A 378 12.14 -8.05 1.60
N VAL A 379 12.35 -6.74 1.70
CA VAL A 379 11.80 -5.94 2.80
C VAL A 379 10.27 -5.99 2.79
N ALA A 380 9.63 -5.81 1.62
CA ALA A 380 8.17 -5.90 1.49
C ALA A 380 7.62 -7.27 1.89
N ARG A 381 8.28 -8.36 1.43
CA ARG A 381 7.95 -9.75 1.78
C ARG A 381 8.09 -10.01 3.28
N ARG A 382 9.20 -9.58 3.90
CA ARG A 382 9.41 -9.70 5.36
C ARG A 382 8.32 -8.97 6.16
N LEU A 383 7.90 -7.80 5.68
CA LEU A 383 6.86 -7.01 6.31
C LEU A 383 5.44 -7.57 6.08
N GLY A 384 5.22 -8.42 5.08
CA GLY A 384 3.87 -8.85 4.69
C GLY A 384 3.06 -7.68 4.13
N HIS A 385 3.65 -6.95 3.18
CA HIS A 385 2.92 -5.98 2.35
C HIS A 385 2.33 -6.70 1.14
N SER A 386 1.01 -6.54 0.92
CA SER A 386 0.35 -7.04 -0.29
C SER A 386 0.77 -6.29 -1.55
N GLU A 387 1.30 -5.07 -1.38
CA GLU A 387 1.71 -4.17 -2.46
C GLU A 387 3.09 -3.58 -2.15
N VAL A 388 4.07 -3.81 -3.02
CA VAL A 388 5.45 -3.29 -2.88
C VAL A 388 5.46 -1.75 -2.83
N SER A 389 4.51 -1.10 -3.51
CA SER A 389 4.33 0.36 -3.49
C SER A 389 4.11 0.93 -2.09
N THR A 390 3.63 0.13 -1.14
CA THR A 390 3.51 0.52 0.27
C THR A 390 4.88 0.72 0.90
N THR A 391 5.86 -0.14 0.57
CA THR A 391 7.25 0.00 1.00
C THR A 391 7.92 1.18 0.29
N LEU A 392 7.66 1.35 -1.02
CA LEU A 392 8.22 2.45 -1.80
C LEU A 392 7.81 3.82 -1.23
N LYS A 393 6.55 3.99 -0.82
CA LYS A 393 6.05 5.23 -0.19
C LYS A 393 6.73 5.59 1.14
N ILE A 394 7.31 4.60 1.83
CA ILE A 394 8.12 4.84 3.04
C ILE A 394 9.48 5.44 2.63
N TYR A 395 9.98 5.07 1.45
CA TYR A 395 11.32 5.38 0.96
C TYR A 395 11.39 6.61 0.03
N THR A 396 10.30 7.04 -0.61
CA THR A 396 10.25 8.22 -1.52
C THR A 396 10.60 9.57 -0.88
N HIS A 397 11.15 9.56 0.33
CA HIS A 397 11.81 10.70 0.95
C HIS A 397 13.33 10.48 0.77
N SER A 398 13.89 11.17 -0.23
CA SER A 398 15.32 11.20 -0.50
C SER A 398 16.06 11.60 0.77
N ASN A 399 16.92 10.70 1.24
CA ASN A 399 17.83 10.96 2.35
C ASN A 399 19.22 11.12 1.77
N LEU A 400 19.97 12.10 2.28
CA LEU A 400 21.39 12.29 1.99
C LEU A 400 22.22 11.02 2.19
N ILE A 401 21.78 10.07 3.02
CA ILE A 401 22.40 8.75 3.20
C ILE A 401 22.30 7.86 1.94
N GLN A 402 21.20 7.97 1.19
CA GLN A 402 21.03 7.25 -0.07
C GLN A 402 21.85 7.91 -1.18
N ASP A 403 21.85 9.25 -1.22
CA ASP A 403 22.72 10.00 -2.12
C ASP A 403 24.19 9.73 -1.79
N GLN A 404 24.56 9.60 -0.52
CA GLN A 404 25.92 9.21 -0.10
C GLN A 404 26.23 7.76 -0.47
N LYS A 405 25.26 6.84 -0.43
CA LYS A 405 25.45 5.49 -0.96
C LYS A 405 25.62 5.48 -2.47
N ILE A 406 24.81 6.26 -3.18
CA ILE A 406 24.93 6.45 -4.64
C ILE A 406 26.30 7.05 -4.93
N ALA A 407 26.72 8.07 -4.18
CA ALA A 407 28.03 8.71 -4.29
C ALA A 407 29.17 7.75 -3.94
N ASN A 408 29.04 6.92 -2.90
CA ASN A 408 30.07 5.93 -2.52
C ASN A 408 30.14 4.77 -3.53
N VAL A 409 29.00 4.36 -4.10
CA VAL A 409 28.94 3.40 -5.21
C VAL A 409 29.59 4.03 -6.45
N MET A 410 29.26 5.27 -6.78
CA MET A 410 29.91 6.04 -7.84
C MET A 410 31.42 6.19 -7.57
N GLU A 411 31.85 6.54 -6.36
CA GLU A 411 33.26 6.69 -5.98
C GLU A 411 34.01 5.36 -6.10
N ARG A 412 33.39 4.27 -5.61
CA ARG A 412 33.98 2.93 -5.63
C ARG A 412 34.10 2.36 -7.04
N TYR A 413 33.16 2.67 -7.94
CA TYR A 413 33.11 2.06 -9.28
C TYR A 413 33.58 2.98 -10.42
N ILE A 414 33.45 4.29 -10.28
CA ILE A 414 33.86 5.25 -11.32
C ILE A 414 35.31 5.72 -11.07
N TYR A 415 35.75 5.81 -9.81
CA TYR A 415 37.04 6.44 -9.48
C TYR A 415 38.11 5.49 -8.91
N ASN A 416 37.73 4.30 -8.39
CA ASN A 416 38.67 3.38 -7.70
C ASN A 416 38.89 2.00 -8.36
N ASN A 417 38.37 1.74 -9.57
CA ASN A 417 38.55 0.56 -10.45
C ASN A 417 39.17 -0.74 -9.87
N ASN A 418 38.37 -1.81 -9.75
CA ASN A 418 38.56 -3.07 -10.51
C ASN A 418 37.60 -4.24 -10.19
N ASP A 419 36.70 -4.16 -9.19
CA ASP A 419 35.75 -5.26 -8.93
C ASP A 419 34.31 -4.73 -8.88
N ALA A 420 33.60 -4.74 -10.02
CA ALA A 420 32.17 -4.48 -10.10
C ALA A 420 31.40 -5.52 -9.25
N PRO A 421 30.30 -5.13 -8.57
CA PRO A 421 29.52 -6.08 -7.78
C PRO A 421 28.69 -6.95 -8.72
N ASN A 422 28.71 -8.26 -8.52
CA ASN A 422 27.88 -9.21 -9.25
C ASN A 422 26.42 -9.09 -8.77
N VAL A 423 25.67 -8.11 -9.31
CA VAL A 423 24.22 -7.98 -9.12
C VAL A 423 23.54 -8.60 -10.33
N GLY A 424 23.56 -9.93 -10.42
CA GLY A 424 22.91 -10.66 -11.50
C GLY A 424 21.39 -10.67 -11.36
N ILE A 425 20.67 -10.18 -12.39
CA ILE A 425 19.24 -10.44 -12.55
C ILE A 425 19.08 -11.93 -12.85
N GLN A 426 18.40 -12.67 -11.99
CA GLN A 426 18.22 -14.11 -12.16
C GLN A 426 17.28 -14.38 -13.36
N PRO A 427 17.68 -15.15 -14.39
CA PRO A 427 16.89 -15.44 -15.61
C PRO A 427 15.45 -15.92 -15.33
N LEU A 428 15.27 -16.67 -14.25
CA LEU A 428 13.98 -17.11 -13.72
C LEU A 428 13.01 -15.97 -13.41
N THR A 429 13.53 -14.83 -12.96
CA THR A 429 12.75 -13.64 -12.63
C THR A 429 12.12 -13.07 -13.89
N LEU A 430 12.89 -12.97 -14.97
CA LEU A 430 12.44 -12.43 -16.25
C LEU A 430 11.34 -13.30 -16.87
N LEU A 431 11.49 -14.63 -16.79
CA LEU A 431 10.52 -15.55 -17.39
C LEU A 431 9.24 -15.72 -16.57
N SER A 432 9.32 -15.65 -15.23
CA SER A 432 8.12 -15.63 -14.37
C SER A 432 7.23 -14.40 -14.64
N ILE A 433 7.86 -13.29 -15.04
CA ILE A 433 7.18 -12.05 -15.44
C ILE A 433 6.54 -12.21 -16.81
N LEU A 434 7.27 -12.76 -17.79
CA LEU A 434 6.79 -12.96 -19.17
C LEU A 434 5.66 -14.00 -19.27
N THR A 435 5.74 -15.09 -18.51
CA THR A 435 4.73 -16.16 -18.49
C THR A 435 3.62 -15.95 -17.46
N LYS A 436 3.76 -14.93 -16.59
CA LYS A 436 2.93 -14.71 -15.39
C LYS A 436 2.83 -15.95 -14.47
N ASN A 437 3.82 -16.85 -14.53
CA ASN A 437 3.84 -18.03 -13.68
C ASN A 437 4.93 -17.89 -12.59
N PRO A 438 4.53 -17.62 -11.33
CA PRO A 438 5.46 -17.39 -10.23
C PRO A 438 6.08 -18.67 -9.65
N LYS A 439 5.79 -19.85 -10.23
CA LYS A 439 6.23 -21.16 -9.73
C LYS A 439 7.49 -21.73 -10.39
N ILE A 440 8.08 -21.02 -11.36
CA ILE A 440 9.31 -21.48 -12.02
C ILE A 440 10.46 -21.27 -11.05
N THR A 441 11.12 -22.36 -10.63
CA THR A 441 12.14 -22.31 -9.55
C THR A 441 13.53 -22.77 -9.96
N ASN A 442 13.68 -23.43 -11.11
CA ASN A 442 14.97 -23.87 -11.65
C ASN A 442 14.96 -23.98 -13.20
N GLU A 443 16.14 -24.23 -13.81
CA GLU A 443 16.32 -24.37 -15.27
C GLU A 443 15.60 -25.59 -15.88
N ASN A 444 15.38 -26.66 -15.11
CA ASN A 444 14.60 -27.82 -15.59
C ASN A 444 13.12 -27.47 -15.67
N ASP A 445 12.58 -26.74 -14.68
CA ASP A 445 11.18 -26.24 -14.72
C ASP A 445 10.96 -25.30 -15.93
N LEU A 446 12.01 -24.56 -16.34
CA LEU A 446 12.02 -23.69 -17.52
C LEU A 446 11.96 -24.52 -18.82
N PHE A 447 12.79 -25.55 -18.92
CA PHE A 447 12.83 -26.48 -20.06
C PHE A 447 11.49 -27.18 -20.25
N ASP A 448 10.94 -27.76 -19.18
CA ASP A 448 9.64 -28.47 -19.18
C ASP A 448 8.47 -27.55 -19.57
N THR A 449 8.54 -26.26 -19.20
CA THR A 449 7.48 -25.28 -19.52
C THR A 449 7.49 -24.89 -21.00
N LEU A 450 8.68 -24.77 -21.62
CA LEU A 450 8.84 -24.43 -23.04
C LEU A 450 8.53 -25.63 -23.95
N GLU A 451 8.90 -26.84 -23.53
CA GLU A 451 8.49 -28.10 -24.18
C GLU A 451 6.96 -28.25 -24.15
N TRP A 452 6.32 -27.97 -23.01
CA TRP A 452 4.86 -28.00 -22.88
C TRP A 452 4.12 -26.96 -23.74
N LEU A 453 4.71 -25.78 -23.94
CA LEU A 453 4.12 -24.69 -24.74
C LEU A 453 4.22 -24.95 -26.26
N SER A 454 5.26 -25.67 -26.70
CA SER A 454 5.56 -25.91 -28.11
C SER A 454 5.05 -27.26 -28.63
N ASN A 455 4.79 -28.22 -27.74
CA ASN A 455 4.42 -29.61 -28.08
C ASN A 455 5.42 -30.33 -29.00
N ASP A 456 6.68 -29.88 -29.05
CA ASP A 456 7.77 -30.50 -29.81
C ASP A 456 9.01 -30.67 -28.90
N ASN A 457 9.88 -31.62 -29.22
CA ASN A 457 11.17 -31.82 -28.54
C ASN A 457 12.11 -30.65 -28.87
N ILE A 458 12.08 -29.60 -28.05
CA ILE A 458 12.99 -28.45 -28.16
C ILE A 458 14.38 -28.83 -27.66
N THR A 459 15.41 -28.53 -28.45
CA THR A 459 16.82 -28.64 -28.04
C THR A 459 17.35 -27.31 -27.52
N TYR A 460 18.50 -27.32 -26.84
CA TYR A 460 19.14 -26.08 -26.38
C TYR A 460 19.50 -25.12 -27.52
N ASP A 461 19.81 -25.64 -28.72
CA ASP A 461 20.08 -24.83 -29.92
C ASP A 461 18.82 -24.12 -30.45
N ASP A 462 17.65 -24.75 -30.31
CA ASP A 462 16.35 -24.13 -30.67
C ASP A 462 16.03 -22.96 -29.73
N LEU A 463 16.45 -23.07 -28.47
CA LEU A 463 16.32 -22.03 -27.45
C LEU A 463 17.20 -20.82 -27.77
N ASP A 464 18.46 -21.06 -28.17
CA ASP A 464 19.37 -20.01 -28.65
C ASP A 464 18.86 -19.33 -29.92
N THR A 465 18.29 -20.11 -30.84
CA THR A 465 17.70 -19.59 -32.08
C THR A 465 16.49 -18.70 -31.80
N TYR A 466 15.61 -19.11 -30.88
CA TYR A 466 14.47 -18.32 -30.44
C TYR A 466 14.90 -16.99 -29.80
N MET A 467 15.94 -17.02 -28.95
CA MET A 467 16.51 -15.84 -28.33
C MET A 467 17.10 -14.85 -29.36
N ASN A 468 17.73 -15.37 -30.42
CA ASN A 468 18.25 -14.55 -31.52
C ASN A 468 17.16 -13.89 -32.38
N ILE A 469 16.03 -14.56 -32.61
CA ILE A 469 14.89 -13.97 -33.32
C ILE A 469 14.29 -12.80 -32.52
N CYS A 470 14.16 -12.97 -31.21
CA CYS A 470 13.72 -11.89 -30.32
C CYS A 470 14.68 -10.70 -30.33
N LYS A 471 15.99 -10.95 -30.39
CA LYS A 471 17.04 -9.92 -30.49
C LYS A 471 16.90 -9.07 -31.77
N GLN A 472 16.62 -9.70 -32.91
CA GLN A 472 16.59 -8.99 -34.19
C GLN A 472 15.35 -8.12 -34.39
N TYR A 473 14.20 -8.59 -33.89
CA TYR A 473 12.97 -7.80 -33.84
C TYR A 473 13.13 -6.48 -33.06
N ILE A 474 13.93 -6.49 -31.98
CA ILE A 474 14.18 -5.32 -31.13
C ILE A 474 15.03 -4.25 -31.86
N LEU A 475 16.01 -4.69 -32.66
CA LEU A 475 16.88 -3.81 -33.44
C LEU A 475 16.13 -3.13 -34.59
N ASP A 476 15.28 -3.88 -35.31
CA ASP A 476 14.49 -3.37 -36.44
C ASP A 476 13.41 -2.37 -36.00
N SER A 477 12.98 -2.44 -34.75
CA SER A 477 11.92 -1.58 -34.19
C SER A 477 12.42 -0.23 -33.63
N ASN A 478 13.75 0.02 -33.56
CA ASN A 478 14.33 1.24 -32.94
C ASN A 478 15.53 1.84 -33.72
N PRO A 479 15.31 2.87 -34.57
CA PRO A 479 16.32 3.42 -35.49
C PRO A 479 17.54 4.09 -34.84
N ASN A 480 17.42 4.62 -33.61
CA ASN A 480 18.52 5.34 -32.95
C ASN A 480 19.64 4.41 -32.44
N LEU A 481 19.37 3.11 -32.24
CA LEU A 481 20.36 2.12 -31.82
C LEU A 481 21.28 1.70 -32.98
N GLN A 482 20.79 1.72 -34.22
CA GLN A 482 21.60 1.49 -35.42
C GLN A 482 22.63 2.60 -35.64
N ILE A 483 22.24 3.86 -35.42
CA ILE A 483 23.11 5.03 -35.59
C ILE A 483 24.25 5.02 -34.54
N PHE A 484 23.96 4.56 -33.33
CA PHE A 484 24.95 4.38 -32.28
C PHE A 484 25.97 3.26 -32.61
N ASN A 485 25.50 2.17 -33.22
CA ASN A 485 26.37 1.05 -33.64
C ASN A 485 27.34 1.46 -34.76
N GLN A 486 26.86 2.22 -35.75
CA GLN A 486 27.69 2.75 -36.84
C GLN A 486 28.73 3.79 -36.37
N PHE A 487 28.46 4.52 -35.28
CA PHE A 487 29.40 5.50 -34.74
C PHE A 487 30.58 4.84 -34.00
N ILE A 488 30.35 3.70 -33.34
CA ILE A 488 31.38 2.94 -32.62
C ILE A 488 32.42 2.32 -33.56
N GLU A 489 32.05 1.94 -34.78
CA GLU A 489 32.97 1.38 -35.78
C GLU A 489 34.00 2.40 -36.32
N SER A 490 33.85 3.70 -36.02
CA SER A 490 34.67 4.78 -36.58
C SER A 490 35.81 5.30 -35.67
N VAL A 491 36.01 4.72 -34.47
CA VAL A 491 36.97 5.21 -33.47
C VAL A 491 38.23 4.32 -33.38
N ASN A 492 39.33 4.83 -32.82
CA ASN A 492 40.65 4.16 -32.79
C ASN A 492 40.61 2.78 -32.07
N PRO A 493 41.10 1.69 -32.71
CA PRO A 493 41.01 0.30 -32.20
C PRO A 493 41.55 0.05 -30.80
N GLU A 494 42.55 0.80 -30.31
CA GLU A 494 43.09 0.60 -28.95
C GLU A 494 42.20 1.22 -27.86
N ILE A 495 41.55 2.34 -28.16
CA ILE A 495 40.55 2.97 -27.28
C ILE A 495 39.27 2.13 -27.33
N ILE A 496 38.92 1.63 -28.51
CA ILE A 496 37.85 0.67 -28.73
C ILE A 496 38.12 -0.61 -27.94
N ASN A 497 39.30 -1.24 -27.99
CA ASN A 497 39.55 -2.46 -27.23
C ASN A 497 39.50 -2.24 -25.72
N LYS A 498 39.91 -1.07 -25.20
CA LYS A 498 39.75 -0.74 -23.78
C LYS A 498 38.32 -0.40 -23.37
N LEU A 499 37.52 0.21 -24.25
CA LEU A 499 36.09 0.45 -24.03
C LEU A 499 35.27 -0.83 -24.22
N LEU A 500 35.64 -1.66 -25.21
CA LEU A 500 35.01 -2.92 -25.57
C LEU A 500 35.38 -4.05 -24.62
N ASP A 501 36.57 -4.11 -24.04
CA ASP A 501 36.87 -5.08 -22.96
C ASP A 501 36.01 -4.79 -21.71
N GLY A 502 35.57 -3.54 -21.53
CA GLY A 502 34.56 -3.16 -20.55
C GLY A 502 33.13 -3.51 -21.01
N ILE A 503 32.79 -3.27 -22.28
CA ILE A 503 31.44 -3.49 -22.84
C ILE A 503 31.14 -4.98 -23.08
N TYR A 504 32.09 -5.80 -23.52
CA TYR A 504 31.99 -7.27 -23.59
C TYR A 504 31.89 -7.92 -22.21
N ASN A 505 32.26 -7.19 -21.16
CA ASN A 505 32.02 -7.58 -19.77
C ASN A 505 30.78 -6.89 -19.14
N ILE A 506 30.14 -5.95 -19.86
CA ILE A 506 28.89 -5.24 -19.51
C ILE A 506 27.75 -5.62 -20.48
N PHE A 507 27.93 -6.60 -21.39
CA PHE A 507 26.92 -7.33 -22.18
C PHE A 507 27.52 -8.72 -22.53
N ASP A 508 26.96 -9.91 -22.26
CA ASP A 508 25.58 -10.31 -22.53
C ASP A 508 24.54 -9.74 -21.56
N ASN A 509 25.08 -9.16 -20.50
CA ASN A 509 24.46 -8.34 -19.48
C ASN A 509 23.49 -7.24 -19.98
N ASN A 510 22.24 -7.41 -19.56
CA ASN A 510 21.45 -6.44 -18.81
C ASN A 510 21.42 -4.96 -19.27
N HIS A 511 20.26 -4.50 -19.76
CA HIS A 511 19.29 -3.71 -18.98
C HIS A 511 18.24 -3.01 -19.88
N GLU A 512 17.03 -3.58 -19.83
CA GLU A 512 15.69 -3.00 -19.99
C GLU A 512 15.37 -2.05 -21.16
N LEU A 513 14.56 -2.57 -22.10
CA LEU A 513 13.67 -1.77 -22.95
C LEU A 513 12.21 -2.13 -22.63
N LEU A 514 11.42 -1.12 -22.26
CA LEU A 514 9.96 -1.21 -22.02
C LEU A 514 9.23 -1.56 -23.33
N LEU A 515 8.47 -2.66 -23.36
CA LEU A 515 7.60 -3.02 -24.49
C LEU A 515 6.14 -3.26 -24.03
N ASN A 516 5.22 -2.61 -24.74
CA ASN A 516 3.78 -2.84 -24.63
C ASN A 516 3.41 -4.24 -25.14
N PRO A 517 2.32 -4.86 -24.68
CA PRO A 517 1.95 -6.22 -25.06
C PRO A 517 1.62 -6.28 -26.56
N ILE A 518 2.30 -7.13 -27.32
CA ILE A 518 2.00 -7.38 -28.74
C ILE A 518 1.67 -8.86 -28.93
N SER A 519 0.50 -9.08 -29.49
CA SER A 519 -0.24 -10.34 -29.57
C SER A 519 0.07 -11.19 -30.80
N ASP A 520 1.19 -10.98 -31.50
CA ASP A 520 1.42 -11.75 -32.73
C ASP A 520 2.91 -11.84 -33.15
N ILE A 521 3.57 -12.92 -32.73
CA ILE A 521 4.98 -13.23 -33.06
C ILE A 521 5.12 -13.99 -34.39
N SER A 522 3.99 -14.37 -35.00
CA SER A 522 3.95 -15.23 -36.20
C SER A 522 4.51 -14.55 -37.46
N LYS A 523 4.67 -13.23 -37.44
CA LYS A 523 5.06 -12.44 -38.62
C LYS A 523 6.56 -12.50 -38.98
N TYR A 524 7.41 -13.02 -38.09
CA TYR A 524 8.87 -13.05 -38.28
C TYR A 524 9.44 -14.45 -38.60
N LYS A 525 8.56 -15.44 -38.76
CA LYS A 525 8.97 -16.84 -38.99
C LYS A 525 9.40 -17.12 -40.44
N ASP A 526 8.97 -16.30 -41.40
CA ASP A 526 9.08 -16.62 -42.84
C ASP A 526 10.20 -15.87 -43.59
N GLU A 527 10.93 -14.93 -42.97
CA GLU A 527 11.92 -14.09 -43.69
C GLU A 527 13.39 -14.54 -43.60
N TYR A 528 13.75 -15.55 -42.80
CA TYR A 528 15.16 -15.96 -42.60
C TYR A 528 15.46 -17.44 -42.86
N ILE A 529 14.76 -18.07 -43.81
CA ILE A 529 15.18 -19.36 -44.35
C ILE A 529 15.69 -19.16 -45.78
N SER A 530 17.02 -19.08 -45.93
CA SER A 530 17.66 -19.64 -47.13
C SER A 530 19.03 -20.26 -46.79
N ILE A 531 18.98 -21.60 -46.73
CA ILE A 531 20.01 -22.65 -46.88
C ILE A 531 21.34 -22.46 -46.15
#